data_AF-A0A2X3HDC2-F1
#
_entry.id   AF-A0A2X3HDC2-F1
#
_cell.length_a   1.000
_cell.length_b   1.000
_cell.length_c   1.000
_cell.angle_alpha   90.00
_cell.angle_beta   90.00
_cell.angle_gamma   90.00
#
_symmetry.space_group_name_H-M   'P 1'
#
loop_
_entity.id
_entity.type
_entity.pdbx_description
1 polymer ?
#
loop_
_entity_poly.entity_id
_entity_poly.type
_entity_poly.pdbx_seq_one_letter_code
_entity_poly.pdbx_strand_id
1 'polypeptide(L)'
;MEIKTSIHTLFLQVGINRHGKDEFLKNMILPQLILDCERPPQFVHLEQNASDFEQKLVEAIRYPTNTEYVFISTAHLTDEFYGYLNRQAEKNRYSIEIFDFGDSKSAFHHLDEEQIHHVDYGQTNISISSNYEAYEECLLPGNKTYHIIGDTHECIDELKSLLISFGFQFDKEDAVLVCPPSDQAFIFLGDFIDKGKQTEQMVKFLYKNWQYFYFVLGNHESFVYKYIRGEIKGANQKIVDTYFDSIPVLKANPELLQKFNFLVEHARPFYELKGCFIATHAPCKNKYLGKLDENHYVKCAISI
;
A
#
# COMPACT_ATOMS: atom_id res chain seq x y z
N MET A 1 -5.82 17.00 20.25
CA MET A 1 -6.16 16.13 19.11
C MET A 1 -5.25 16.47 17.94
N GLU A 2 -4.65 15.45 17.32
CA GLU A 2 -3.82 15.58 16.11
C GLU A 2 -4.20 14.43 15.17
N ILE A 3 -4.91 14.73 14.09
CA ILE A 3 -5.37 13.73 13.10
C ILE A 3 -4.60 13.94 11.81
N LYS A 4 -3.57 13.12 11.57
CA LYS A 4 -2.77 13.19 10.34
C LYS A 4 -3.28 12.14 9.36
N THR A 5 -4.10 12.59 8.43
CA THR A 5 -4.62 11.77 7.33
C THR A 5 -4.45 12.55 6.05
N SER A 6 -3.86 11.93 5.02
CA SER A 6 -3.46 12.65 3.80
C SER A 6 -4.24 12.19 2.56
N ILE A 7 -5.13 11.20 2.69
CA ILE A 7 -5.91 10.67 1.58
C ILE A 7 -7.41 10.68 1.88
N HIS A 8 -8.15 11.33 0.98
CA HIS A 8 -9.61 11.37 0.86
C HIS A 8 -10.39 10.74 2.01
N THR A 9 -10.65 11.49 3.07
CA THR A 9 -11.37 11.01 4.25
C THR A 9 -12.89 10.99 4.01
N LEU A 10 -13.55 9.86 4.34
CA LEU A 10 -15.02 9.75 4.32
C LEU A 10 -15.57 9.89 5.74
N PHE A 11 -16.39 10.92 5.96
CA PHE A 11 -17.11 11.07 7.23
C PHE A 11 -18.53 10.52 7.06
N LEU A 12 -18.82 9.38 7.71
CA LEU A 12 -20.16 8.81 7.79
C LEU A 12 -20.83 9.28 9.10
N GLN A 13 -21.64 10.32 9.02
CA GLN A 13 -22.44 10.73 10.17
C GLN A 13 -23.74 9.94 10.22
N VAL A 14 -23.92 9.09 11.23
CA VAL A 14 -25.09 8.19 11.32
C VAL A 14 -25.96 8.57 12.52
N GLY A 15 -27.23 8.94 12.30
CA GLY A 15 -28.22 9.20 13.36
C GLY A 15 -28.81 10.62 13.36
N ILE A 16 -29.65 10.91 14.35
CA ILE A 16 -30.66 12.00 14.32
C ILE A 16 -30.07 13.39 14.65
N ASN A 17 -29.00 13.47 15.44
CA ASN A 17 -28.46 14.73 15.94
C ASN A 17 -27.38 15.30 15.00
N ARG A 18 -27.80 16.14 14.04
CA ARG A 18 -26.95 16.69 12.97
C ARG A 18 -26.08 17.88 13.43
N HIS A 19 -26.61 18.74 14.28
CA HIS A 19 -25.98 20.02 14.60
C HIS A 19 -24.68 19.88 15.42
N GLY A 20 -24.67 19.01 16.45
CA GLY A 20 -23.47 18.79 17.27
C GLY A 20 -22.34 18.10 16.51
N LYS A 21 -22.69 17.18 15.61
CA LYS A 21 -21.73 16.46 14.76
C LYS A 21 -21.10 17.38 13.71
N ASP A 22 -21.91 18.25 13.10
CA ASP A 22 -21.43 19.23 12.13
C ASP A 22 -20.49 20.25 12.77
N GLU A 23 -20.82 20.75 13.95
CA GLU A 23 -19.95 21.66 14.70
C GLU A 23 -18.65 20.97 15.14
N PHE A 24 -18.70 19.72 15.60
CA PHE A 24 -17.49 18.97 15.94
C PHE A 24 -16.60 18.71 14.72
N LEU A 25 -17.17 18.26 13.60
CA LEU A 25 -16.39 18.05 12.39
C LEU A 25 -15.76 19.36 11.88
N LYS A 26 -16.52 20.46 11.89
CA LYS A 26 -16.03 21.77 11.41
C LYS A 26 -14.98 22.39 12.31
N ASN A 27 -15.15 22.30 13.62
CA ASN A 27 -14.31 23.04 14.56
C ASN A 27 -13.16 22.20 15.14
N MET A 28 -13.31 20.87 15.21
CA MET A 28 -12.32 19.98 15.82
C MET A 28 -11.58 19.14 14.78
N ILE A 29 -12.28 18.48 13.85
CA ILE A 29 -11.66 17.54 12.90
C ILE A 29 -11.07 18.27 11.68
N LEU A 30 -11.88 19.03 10.95
CA LEU A 30 -11.50 19.72 9.71
C LEU A 30 -10.22 20.58 9.84
N PRO A 31 -10.01 21.37 10.91
CA PRO A 31 -8.80 22.19 11.06
C PRO A 31 -7.52 21.37 11.30
N GLN A 32 -7.66 20.09 11.64
CA GLN A 32 -6.55 19.19 11.95
C GLN A 32 -6.23 18.25 10.78
N LEU A 33 -7.13 18.11 9.81
CA LEU A 33 -6.89 17.33 8.60
C LEU A 33 -5.87 18.03 7.70
N ILE A 34 -4.82 17.31 7.33
CA ILE A 34 -3.87 17.76 6.31
C ILE A 34 -4.46 17.40 4.94
N LEU A 35 -5.12 18.36 4.31
CA LEU A 35 -5.73 18.17 2.99
C LEU A 35 -4.66 18.29 1.89
N ASP A 36 -3.95 17.19 1.61
CA ASP A 36 -2.94 17.14 0.54
C ASP A 36 -3.53 16.71 -0.83
N CYS A 37 -4.85 16.85 -0.98
CA CYS A 37 -5.56 16.46 -2.20
C CYS A 37 -6.36 17.63 -2.79
N GLU A 38 -6.38 17.74 -4.12
CA GLU A 38 -7.15 18.76 -4.86
C GLU A 38 -8.67 18.71 -4.59
N ARG A 39 -9.17 17.67 -3.93
CA ARG A 39 -10.61 17.49 -3.64
C ARG A 39 -10.87 17.51 -2.14
N PRO A 40 -11.81 18.32 -1.64
CA PRO A 40 -12.15 18.36 -0.22
C PRO A 40 -12.69 17.00 0.27
N PRO A 41 -12.62 16.71 1.58
CA PRO A 41 -13.24 15.53 2.18
C PRO A 41 -14.73 15.46 1.85
N GLN A 42 -15.24 14.25 1.64
CA GLN A 42 -16.68 14.05 1.47
C GLN A 42 -17.35 13.76 2.81
N PHE A 43 -18.42 14.49 3.05
CA PHE A 43 -19.29 14.32 4.22
C PHE A 43 -20.58 13.67 3.76
N VAL A 44 -20.88 12.48 4.30
CA VAL A 44 -22.10 11.76 4.00
C VAL A 44 -22.90 11.60 5.28
N HIS A 45 -24.06 12.23 5.30
CA HIS A 45 -25.04 12.06 6.37
C HIS A 45 -25.96 10.90 6.02
N LEU A 46 -26.05 9.95 6.95
CA LEU A 46 -26.89 8.77 6.85
C LEU A 46 -27.90 8.77 8.00
N GLU A 47 -29.17 8.99 7.66
CA GLU A 47 -30.27 8.90 8.61
C GLU A 47 -30.77 7.46 8.68
N GLN A 48 -30.63 6.78 9.84
CA GLN A 48 -30.90 5.34 10.04
C GLN A 48 -32.29 4.86 9.56
N ASN A 49 -33.26 5.76 9.41
CA ASN A 49 -34.63 5.43 8.99
C ASN A 49 -35.02 6.04 7.64
N ALA A 50 -34.08 6.63 6.91
CA ALA A 50 -34.36 7.21 5.60
C ALA A 50 -34.48 6.12 4.53
N SER A 51 -35.45 6.27 3.63
CA SER A 51 -35.70 5.30 2.54
C SER A 51 -34.55 5.21 1.53
N ASP A 52 -33.67 6.22 1.49
CA ASP A 52 -32.51 6.30 0.60
C ASP A 52 -31.18 5.97 1.31
N PHE A 53 -31.24 5.51 2.56
CA PHE A 53 -30.06 5.23 3.39
C PHE A 53 -29.06 4.28 2.72
N GLU A 54 -29.51 3.11 2.28
CA GLU A 54 -28.68 2.11 1.62
C GLU A 54 -28.06 2.65 0.32
N GLN A 55 -28.85 3.40 -0.45
CA GLN A 55 -28.37 4.00 -1.69
C GLN A 55 -27.26 5.01 -1.42
N LYS A 56 -27.48 5.95 -0.49
CA LYS A 56 -26.48 6.96 -0.10
C LYS A 56 -25.22 6.33 0.48
N LEU A 57 -25.37 5.29 1.30
CA LEU A 57 -24.24 4.57 1.87
C LEU A 57 -23.43 3.88 0.76
N VAL A 58 -24.10 3.18 -0.16
CA VAL A 58 -23.45 2.52 -1.30
C VAL A 58 -22.77 3.53 -2.23
N GLU A 59 -23.37 4.69 -2.48
CA GLU A 59 -22.76 5.76 -3.25
C GLU A 59 -21.51 6.33 -2.56
N ALA A 60 -21.56 6.52 -1.24
CA ALA A 60 -20.46 7.05 -0.43
C ALA A 60 -19.22 6.14 -0.41
N ILE A 61 -19.43 4.83 -0.34
CA ILE A 61 -18.35 3.83 -0.21
C ILE A 61 -17.84 3.31 -1.56
N ARG A 62 -18.42 3.76 -2.69
CA ARG A 62 -18.11 3.24 -4.03
C ARG A 62 -16.96 3.96 -4.74
N TYR A 63 -16.50 5.14 -4.27
CA TYR A 63 -15.61 5.99 -5.06
C TYR A 63 -14.84 7.06 -4.25
N PRO A 64 -13.52 7.29 -4.44
CA PRO A 64 -12.47 6.34 -4.78
C PRO A 64 -11.94 5.58 -3.55
N THR A 65 -11.31 4.44 -3.81
CA THR A 65 -10.78 3.40 -2.90
C THR A 65 -9.54 3.81 -2.09
N ASN A 66 -9.35 5.11 -1.88
CA ASN A 66 -8.17 5.67 -1.24
C ASN A 66 -8.48 6.31 0.13
N THR A 67 -9.68 6.09 0.65
CA THR A 67 -10.05 6.56 1.99
C THR A 67 -9.41 5.69 3.07
N GLU A 68 -8.57 6.29 3.90
CA GLU A 68 -7.92 5.54 4.98
C GLU A 68 -8.87 5.34 6.18
N TYR A 69 -9.82 6.26 6.37
CA TYR A 69 -10.68 6.27 7.55
C TYR A 69 -12.14 6.60 7.21
N VAL A 70 -13.05 5.75 7.70
CA VAL A 70 -14.47 6.02 7.83
C VAL A 70 -14.74 6.45 9.26
N PHE A 71 -15.05 7.73 9.43
CA PHE A 71 -15.38 8.28 10.73
C PHE A 71 -16.88 8.12 10.99
N ILE A 72 -17.23 7.34 12.00
CA ILE A 72 -18.63 7.06 12.35
C ILE A 72 -18.99 7.76 13.65
N SER A 73 -19.95 8.69 13.57
CA SER A 73 -20.55 9.33 14.75
C SER A 73 -21.99 8.85 14.91
N THR A 74 -22.30 8.07 15.94
CA THR A 74 -23.67 7.62 16.25
C THR A 74 -23.93 7.57 17.75
N ALA A 75 -25.19 7.78 18.15
CA ALA A 75 -25.65 7.47 19.49
C ALA A 75 -25.96 5.98 19.69
N HIS A 76 -26.27 5.22 18.62
CA HIS A 76 -26.52 3.77 18.65
C HIS A 76 -26.21 3.16 17.28
N LEU A 77 -25.23 2.25 17.21
CA LEU A 77 -24.93 1.46 16.00
C LEU A 77 -25.44 0.04 16.26
N THR A 78 -26.26 -0.53 15.36
CA THR A 78 -26.68 -1.93 15.49
C THR A 78 -25.55 -2.86 15.02
N ASP A 79 -25.44 -4.05 15.62
CA ASP A 79 -24.44 -5.06 15.21
C ASP A 79 -24.57 -5.44 13.72
N GLU A 80 -25.80 -5.50 13.22
CA GLU A 80 -26.09 -5.77 11.81
C GLU A 80 -25.52 -4.69 10.89
N PHE A 81 -25.72 -3.42 11.26
CA PHE A 81 -25.24 -2.28 10.49
C PHE A 81 -23.72 -2.12 10.59
N TYR A 82 -23.14 -2.34 11.77
CA TYR A 82 -21.68 -2.41 11.90
C TYR A 82 -21.09 -3.53 11.05
N GLY A 83 -21.69 -4.73 11.11
CA GLY A 83 -21.28 -5.85 10.28
C GLY A 83 -21.37 -5.53 8.78
N TYR A 84 -22.38 -4.77 8.35
CA TYR A 84 -22.47 -4.27 6.98
C TYR A 84 -21.34 -3.30 6.65
N LEU A 85 -21.13 -2.28 7.48
CA LEU A 85 -20.07 -1.30 7.29
C LEU A 85 -18.69 -1.95 7.25
N ASN A 86 -18.42 -2.92 8.12
CA ASN A 86 -17.19 -3.71 8.09
C ASN A 86 -17.04 -4.47 6.78
N ARG A 87 -18.09 -5.15 6.29
CA ARG A 87 -18.02 -5.84 4.98
C ARG A 87 -17.72 -4.86 3.85
N GLN A 88 -18.28 -3.65 3.91
CA GLN A 88 -18.03 -2.62 2.91
C GLN A 88 -16.65 -1.98 3.04
N ALA A 89 -16.17 -1.71 4.25
CA ALA A 89 -14.83 -1.21 4.51
C ALA A 89 -13.77 -2.24 4.10
N GLU A 90 -13.99 -3.52 4.40
CA GLU A 90 -13.15 -4.62 3.90
C GLU A 90 -13.14 -4.69 2.38
N LYS A 91 -14.30 -4.51 1.74
CA LYS A 91 -14.44 -4.53 0.28
C LYS A 91 -13.77 -3.33 -0.39
N ASN A 92 -13.88 -2.14 0.21
CA ASN A 92 -13.47 -0.86 -0.39
C ASN A 92 -12.17 -0.27 0.21
N ARG A 93 -11.53 -0.98 1.14
CA ARG A 93 -10.19 -0.72 1.70
C ARG A 93 -10.11 0.42 2.71
N TYR A 94 -11.12 0.57 3.54
CA TYR A 94 -11.17 1.62 4.56
C TYR A 94 -10.84 1.05 5.95
N SER A 95 -10.13 1.80 6.78
CA SER A 95 -10.16 1.60 8.24
C SER A 95 -11.41 2.29 8.78
N ILE A 96 -12.03 1.74 9.82
CA ILE A 96 -13.19 2.36 10.47
C ILE A 96 -12.73 2.88 11.83
N GLU A 97 -12.98 4.16 12.09
CA GLU A 97 -12.72 4.79 13.39
C GLU A 97 -14.04 5.34 13.92
N ILE A 98 -14.40 4.96 15.13
CA ILE A 98 -15.70 5.30 15.72
C ILE A 98 -15.50 6.39 16.76
N PHE A 99 -16.24 7.48 16.60
CA PHE A 99 -16.22 8.59 17.55
C PHE A 99 -17.50 8.51 18.38
N ASP A 100 -17.36 8.06 19.62
CA ASP A 100 -18.46 7.97 20.58
C ASP A 100 -18.54 9.24 21.42
N PHE A 101 -19.65 9.98 21.30
CA PHE A 101 -19.87 11.26 21.98
C PHE A 101 -20.52 11.08 23.36
N GLY A 102 -20.49 9.86 23.92
CA GLY A 102 -20.92 9.58 25.30
C GLY A 102 -22.41 9.31 25.48
N ASP A 103 -23.19 9.21 24.39
CA ASP A 103 -24.63 8.87 24.44
C ASP A 103 -24.89 7.34 24.48
N SER A 104 -23.84 6.51 24.44
CA SER A 104 -23.99 5.08 24.11
C SER A 104 -23.27 4.11 25.07
N LYS A 105 -23.71 4.06 26.34
CA LYS A 105 -23.11 3.14 27.34
C LYS A 105 -23.27 1.63 27.05
N SER A 106 -23.81 1.22 25.90
CA SER A 106 -24.08 -0.20 25.62
C SER A 106 -24.04 -0.64 24.16
N ALA A 107 -23.59 0.19 23.21
CA ALA A 107 -23.73 -0.13 21.78
C ALA A 107 -22.49 -0.80 21.15
N PHE A 108 -21.37 -0.87 21.87
CA PHE A 108 -20.05 -1.13 21.25
C PHE A 108 -19.24 -2.24 21.90
N HIS A 109 -19.83 -3.08 22.76
CA HIS A 109 -19.11 -4.13 23.49
C HIS A 109 -18.47 -5.23 22.62
N HIS A 110 -18.80 -5.28 21.33
CA HIS A 110 -18.27 -6.25 20.37
C HIS A 110 -17.11 -5.70 19.51
N LEU A 111 -16.70 -4.46 19.76
CA LEU A 111 -15.66 -3.76 19.02
C LEU A 111 -14.32 -3.77 19.78
N ASP A 112 -13.24 -3.57 19.03
CA ASP A 112 -11.92 -3.37 19.62
C ASP A 112 -11.88 -1.97 20.28
N GLU A 113 -11.40 -1.90 21.53
CA GLU A 113 -11.33 -0.62 22.28
C GLU A 113 -10.40 0.39 21.59
N GLU A 114 -9.40 -0.08 20.82
CA GLU A 114 -8.48 0.78 20.07
C GLU A 114 -9.16 1.53 18.90
N GLN A 115 -10.32 1.05 18.43
CA GLN A 115 -11.08 1.65 17.32
C GLN A 115 -12.15 2.64 17.79
N ILE A 116 -12.37 2.73 19.11
CA ILE A 116 -13.39 3.59 19.72
C ILE A 116 -12.71 4.78 20.37
N HIS A 117 -12.94 5.96 19.80
CA HIS A 117 -12.50 7.23 20.35
C HIS A 117 -13.65 7.87 21.12
N HIS A 118 -13.55 7.81 22.45
CA HIS A 118 -14.49 8.53 23.32
C HIS A 118 -14.20 10.04 23.28
N VAL A 119 -15.17 10.81 22.81
CA VAL A 119 -15.06 12.26 22.67
C VAL A 119 -15.73 12.94 23.85
N ASP A 120 -14.92 13.45 24.78
CA ASP A 120 -15.34 14.48 25.71
C ASP A 120 -14.97 15.85 25.14
N TYR A 121 -15.96 16.75 25.02
CA TYR A 121 -15.81 18.11 24.50
C TYR A 121 -14.80 18.96 25.31
N GLY A 122 -14.41 18.54 26.52
CA GLY A 122 -13.45 19.25 27.37
C GLY A 122 -11.99 18.86 27.20
N GLN A 123 -11.67 17.60 26.89
CA GLN A 123 -10.29 17.08 26.81
C GLN A 123 -10.23 15.84 25.91
N THR A 124 -9.54 15.95 24.76
CA THR A 124 -9.31 14.81 23.87
C THR A 124 -7.90 14.80 23.29
N ASN A 125 -7.14 13.75 23.63
CA ASN A 125 -5.86 13.40 23.01
C ASN A 125 -6.07 12.18 22.10
N ILE A 126 -6.64 12.41 20.92
CA ILE A 126 -6.74 11.41 19.85
C ILE A 126 -5.59 11.65 18.87
N SER A 127 -4.86 10.57 18.54
CA SER A 127 -3.81 10.55 17.52
C SER A 127 -4.11 9.44 16.54
N ILE A 128 -4.35 9.81 15.27
CA ILE A 128 -4.57 8.87 14.17
C ILE A 128 -3.53 9.22 13.12
N SER A 129 -2.70 8.25 12.74
CA SER A 129 -1.63 8.45 11.75
C SER A 129 -1.63 7.32 10.73
N SER A 130 -1.69 7.69 9.45
CA SER A 130 -1.36 6.81 8.34
C SER A 130 0.08 7.03 7.85
N ASN A 131 0.65 6.05 7.16
CA ASN A 131 1.99 6.16 6.56
C ASN A 131 1.87 6.65 5.11
N TYR A 132 1.34 7.87 4.94
CA TYR A 132 1.10 8.46 3.62
C TYR A 132 2.38 8.63 2.81
N GLU A 133 3.46 9.09 3.43
CA GLU A 133 4.74 9.33 2.75
C GLU A 133 5.20 8.08 2.01
N ALA A 134 5.10 6.90 2.66
CA ALA A 134 5.45 5.64 2.02
C ALA A 134 4.44 5.20 0.93
N TYR A 135 3.16 5.60 1.02
CA TYR A 135 2.15 5.31 -0.01
C TYR A 135 2.31 6.20 -1.23
N GLU A 136 2.63 7.47 -1.03
CA GLU A 136 2.90 8.42 -2.10
C GLU A 136 4.06 7.96 -2.98
N GLU A 137 5.11 7.38 -2.39
CA GLU A 137 6.22 6.77 -3.13
C GLU A 137 5.81 5.57 -4.01
N CYS A 138 4.64 4.98 -3.76
CA CYS A 138 4.07 3.90 -4.57
C CYS A 138 3.17 4.42 -5.70
N LEU A 139 2.92 5.74 -5.80
CA LEU A 139 2.07 6.32 -6.83
C LEU A 139 2.82 6.59 -8.13
N LEU A 140 2.19 6.21 -9.23
CA LEU A 140 2.71 6.39 -10.58
C LEU A 140 2.17 7.68 -11.23
N PRO A 141 3.02 8.46 -11.91
CA PRO A 141 2.59 9.59 -12.73
C PRO A 141 1.55 9.22 -13.81
N GLY A 142 0.47 10.01 -13.89
CA GLY A 142 -0.62 9.74 -14.85
C GLY A 142 -0.33 10.07 -16.32
N ASN A 143 0.83 10.66 -16.62
CA ASN A 143 1.22 11.12 -17.95
C ASN A 143 2.21 10.18 -18.65
N LYS A 144 2.27 8.91 -18.24
CA LYS A 144 3.20 7.90 -18.77
C LYS A 144 2.48 6.63 -19.24
N THR A 145 3.10 5.95 -20.19
CA THR A 145 2.80 4.57 -20.61
C THR A 145 3.72 3.63 -19.84
N TYR A 146 3.14 2.63 -19.19
CA TYR A 146 3.87 1.68 -18.34
C TYR A 146 3.98 0.32 -19.00
N HIS A 147 5.20 -0.21 -19.04
CA HIS A 147 5.53 -1.57 -19.46
C HIS A 147 5.83 -2.42 -18.24
N ILE A 148 5.13 -3.54 -18.10
CA ILE A 148 5.25 -4.42 -16.94
C ILE A 148 6.11 -5.62 -17.33
N ILE A 149 7.23 -5.81 -16.62
CA ILE A 149 8.18 -6.89 -16.79
C ILE A 149 7.96 -7.88 -15.65
N GLY A 150 7.58 -9.11 -15.98
CA GLY A 150 7.40 -10.19 -15.01
C GLY A 150 8.73 -10.80 -14.55
N ASP A 151 8.64 -11.95 -13.91
CA ASP A 151 9.76 -12.68 -13.29
C ASP A 151 10.89 -12.93 -14.29
N THR A 152 12.05 -12.30 -14.06
CA THR A 152 13.19 -12.47 -14.96
C THR A 152 14.09 -13.62 -14.56
N HIS A 153 14.18 -13.96 -13.26
CA HIS A 153 14.97 -15.07 -12.72
C HIS A 153 16.35 -15.21 -13.39
N GLU A 154 17.10 -14.11 -13.42
CA GLU A 154 18.47 -14.06 -13.93
C GLU A 154 18.62 -14.39 -15.44
N CYS A 155 17.53 -14.39 -16.22
CA CYS A 155 17.52 -14.44 -17.69
C CYS A 155 17.99 -13.08 -18.28
N ILE A 156 19.27 -12.76 -18.06
CA ILE A 156 19.84 -11.44 -18.35
C ILE A 156 19.87 -11.12 -19.85
N ASP A 157 20.13 -12.11 -20.70
CA ASP A 157 20.21 -11.91 -22.15
C ASP A 157 18.83 -11.68 -22.77
N GLU A 158 17.82 -12.42 -22.29
CA GLU A 158 16.42 -12.22 -22.65
C GLU A 158 15.91 -10.87 -22.16
N LEU A 159 16.26 -10.47 -20.92
CA LEU A 159 15.90 -9.16 -20.38
C LEU A 159 16.50 -8.03 -21.21
N LYS A 160 17.81 -8.10 -21.54
CA LYS A 160 18.46 -7.11 -22.40
C LYS A 160 17.82 -7.06 -23.78
N SER A 161 17.53 -8.21 -24.37
CA SER A 161 16.86 -8.30 -25.68
C SER A 161 15.48 -7.66 -25.66
N LEU A 162 14.71 -7.89 -24.59
CA LEU A 162 13.41 -7.26 -24.37
C LEU A 162 13.55 -5.74 -24.27
N LEU A 163 14.46 -5.24 -23.43
CA LEU A 163 14.69 -3.80 -23.26
C LEU A 163 15.15 -3.15 -24.59
N ILE A 164 16.03 -3.79 -25.34
CA ILE A 164 16.45 -3.31 -26.67
C ILE A 164 15.25 -3.20 -27.62
N SER A 165 14.31 -4.16 -27.58
CA SER A 165 13.09 -4.11 -28.41
C SER A 165 12.19 -2.90 -28.11
N PHE A 166 12.29 -2.35 -26.89
CA PHE A 166 11.63 -1.11 -26.48
C PHE A 166 12.44 0.16 -26.73
N GLY A 167 13.65 0.05 -27.30
CA GLY A 167 14.47 1.20 -27.67
C GLY A 167 15.62 1.52 -26.72
N PHE A 168 15.90 0.67 -25.72
CA PHE A 168 17.12 0.82 -24.93
C PHE A 168 18.38 0.49 -25.76
N GLN A 169 19.47 1.19 -25.49
CA GLN A 169 20.81 0.83 -25.98
C GLN A 169 21.78 0.84 -24.80
N PHE A 170 22.69 -0.13 -24.79
CA PHE A 170 23.67 -0.30 -23.72
C PHE A 170 25.09 -0.16 -24.27
N ASP A 171 26.01 0.33 -23.44
CA ASP A 171 27.44 0.31 -23.76
C ASP A 171 28.06 -1.08 -23.54
N LYS A 172 29.38 -1.19 -23.72
CA LYS A 172 30.12 -2.45 -23.54
C LYS A 172 30.18 -2.93 -22.09
N GLU A 173 29.85 -2.07 -21.13
CA GLU A 173 29.79 -2.38 -19.71
C GLU A 173 28.35 -2.50 -19.21
N ASP A 174 27.38 -2.58 -20.13
CA ASP A 174 25.94 -2.66 -19.89
C ASP A 174 25.31 -1.41 -19.23
N ALA A 175 25.93 -0.23 -19.33
CA ALA A 175 25.28 1.03 -18.93
C ALA A 175 24.30 1.50 -20.03
N VAL A 176 23.12 1.98 -19.65
CA VAL A 176 22.17 2.60 -20.59
C VAL A 176 22.78 3.85 -21.23
N LEU A 177 22.90 3.84 -22.56
CA LEU A 177 23.32 4.98 -23.40
C LEU A 177 22.13 5.73 -23.98
N VAL A 178 21.10 4.98 -24.38
CA VAL A 178 19.85 5.51 -24.93
C VAL A 178 18.71 4.85 -24.18
N CYS A 179 17.79 5.67 -23.68
CA CYS A 179 16.55 5.22 -23.09
C CYS A 179 15.35 5.62 -23.98
N PRO A 180 14.20 4.93 -23.83
CA PRO A 180 12.96 5.33 -24.48
C PRO A 180 12.51 6.75 -24.07
N PRO A 181 11.59 7.38 -24.82
CA PRO A 181 11.07 8.70 -24.49
C PRO A 181 10.55 8.78 -23.04
N SER A 182 10.59 9.99 -22.45
CA SER A 182 10.28 10.19 -21.03
C SER A 182 8.84 9.85 -20.63
N ASP A 183 7.94 9.67 -21.60
CA ASP A 183 6.58 9.21 -21.40
C ASP A 183 6.47 7.69 -21.28
N GLN A 184 7.55 6.94 -21.50
CA GLN A 184 7.63 5.50 -21.27
C GLN A 184 8.25 5.20 -19.90
N ALA A 185 7.72 4.20 -19.19
CA ALA A 185 8.25 3.72 -17.93
C ALA A 185 8.15 2.20 -17.84
N PHE A 186 9.04 1.58 -17.05
CA PHE A 186 9.17 0.14 -16.96
C PHE A 186 9.10 -0.28 -15.49
N ILE A 187 8.27 -1.27 -15.20
CA ILE A 187 8.03 -1.78 -13.84
C ILE A 187 8.42 -3.26 -13.81
N PHE A 188 9.38 -3.62 -12.98
CA PHE A 188 9.69 -5.02 -12.66
C PHE A 188 8.76 -5.51 -11.55
N LEU A 189 8.15 -6.67 -11.74
CA LEU A 189 7.26 -7.28 -10.73
C LEU A 189 8.00 -8.08 -9.64
N GLY A 190 9.32 -7.95 -9.53
CA GLY A 190 10.16 -8.73 -8.61
C GLY A 190 10.70 -9.99 -9.27
N ASP A 191 11.26 -10.89 -8.45
CA ASP A 191 11.82 -12.18 -8.88
C ASP A 191 12.86 -12.03 -9.99
N PHE A 192 13.79 -11.10 -9.77
CA PHE A 192 14.92 -10.91 -10.66
C PHE A 192 16.11 -11.82 -10.32
N ILE A 193 16.20 -12.32 -9.09
CA ILE A 193 17.21 -13.31 -8.68
C ILE A 193 16.69 -14.75 -8.69
N ASP A 194 17.63 -15.66 -8.45
CA ASP A 194 17.48 -17.11 -8.34
C ASP A 194 17.08 -17.83 -9.64
N LYS A 195 17.31 -19.15 -9.68
CA LYS A 195 16.95 -20.12 -10.75
C LYS A 195 17.80 -20.04 -12.03
N GLY A 196 18.24 -18.86 -12.44
CA GLY A 196 19.01 -18.66 -13.67
C GLY A 196 20.54 -18.79 -13.52
N LYS A 197 21.06 -18.84 -12.29
CA LYS A 197 22.50 -18.95 -11.94
C LYS A 197 23.37 -17.82 -12.49
N GLN A 198 22.78 -16.65 -12.72
CA GLN A 198 23.45 -15.44 -13.20
C GLN A 198 23.21 -14.26 -12.25
N THR A 199 23.09 -14.53 -10.94
CA THR A 199 22.86 -13.53 -9.89
C THR A 199 23.80 -12.33 -9.99
N GLU A 200 25.11 -12.58 -10.20
CA GLU A 200 26.11 -11.51 -10.25
C GLU A 200 25.88 -10.58 -11.45
N GLN A 201 25.63 -11.15 -12.64
CA GLN A 201 25.37 -10.38 -13.85
C GLN A 201 24.07 -9.59 -13.72
N MET A 202 23.00 -10.24 -13.23
CA MET A 202 21.69 -9.62 -13.06
C MET A 202 21.72 -8.47 -12.06
N VAL A 203 22.27 -8.68 -10.85
CA VAL A 203 22.37 -7.63 -9.82
C VAL A 203 23.24 -6.48 -10.29
N LYS A 204 24.38 -6.75 -10.94
CA LYS A 204 25.25 -5.67 -11.48
C LYS A 204 24.54 -4.86 -12.56
N PHE A 205 23.81 -5.51 -13.47
CA PHE A 205 23.06 -4.86 -14.53
C PHE A 205 21.94 -3.97 -13.98
N LEU A 206 21.10 -4.51 -13.10
CA LEU A 206 19.99 -3.78 -12.50
C LEU A 206 20.49 -2.63 -11.63
N TYR A 207 21.51 -2.87 -10.79
CA TYR A 207 22.10 -1.83 -9.97
C TYR A 207 22.72 -0.70 -10.81
N LYS A 208 23.36 -1.01 -11.94
CA LYS A 208 23.93 0.03 -12.80
C LYS A 208 22.87 0.92 -13.43
N ASN A 209 21.68 0.36 -13.68
CA ASN A 209 20.62 1.00 -14.46
C ASN A 209 19.34 1.27 -13.65
N TRP A 210 19.41 1.22 -12.32
CA TRP A 210 18.25 1.23 -11.42
C TRP A 210 17.31 2.43 -11.63
N GLN A 211 17.87 3.60 -11.93
CA GLN A 211 17.14 4.86 -12.12
C GLN A 211 16.15 4.86 -13.29
N TYR A 212 16.26 3.89 -14.21
CA TYR A 212 15.38 3.76 -15.37
C TYR A 212 14.14 2.90 -15.09
N PHE A 213 14.06 2.29 -13.91
CA PHE A 213 13.09 1.23 -13.61
C PHE A 213 12.40 1.45 -12.26
N TYR A 214 11.14 1.04 -12.20
CA TYR A 214 10.41 0.86 -10.96
C TYR A 214 10.51 -0.61 -10.53
N PHE A 215 10.76 -0.87 -9.25
CA PHE A 215 10.95 -2.24 -8.74
C PHE A 215 9.87 -2.59 -7.73
N VAL A 216 9.05 -3.58 -8.04
CA VAL A 216 8.21 -4.24 -7.05
C VAL A 216 9.05 -5.29 -6.32
N LEU A 217 8.92 -5.37 -5.00
CA LEU A 217 9.65 -6.33 -4.18
C LEU A 217 9.06 -7.74 -4.38
N GLY A 218 9.87 -8.67 -4.91
CA GLY A 218 9.51 -10.08 -5.04
C GLY A 218 9.73 -10.90 -3.78
N ASN A 219 9.17 -12.11 -3.76
CA ASN A 219 9.33 -13.03 -2.64
C ASN A 219 10.78 -13.55 -2.55
N HIS A 220 11.45 -13.76 -3.69
CA HIS A 220 12.83 -14.21 -3.74
C HIS A 220 13.78 -13.18 -3.14
N GLU A 221 13.69 -11.92 -3.60
CA GLU A 221 14.47 -10.82 -3.06
C GLU A 221 14.23 -10.62 -1.56
N SER A 222 12.96 -10.57 -1.14
CA SER A 222 12.64 -10.37 0.27
C SER A 222 13.17 -11.51 1.15
N PHE A 223 13.10 -12.76 0.70
CA PHE A 223 13.57 -13.90 1.48
C PHE A 223 15.09 -13.85 1.63
N VAL A 224 15.82 -13.67 0.52
CA VAL A 224 17.29 -13.63 0.51
C VAL A 224 17.83 -12.50 1.37
N TYR A 225 17.25 -11.30 1.25
CA TYR A 225 17.63 -10.13 2.05
C TYR A 225 17.50 -10.39 3.56
N LYS A 226 16.32 -10.86 4.00
CA LYS A 226 16.04 -11.15 5.42
C LYS A 226 16.86 -12.34 5.93
N TYR A 227 17.06 -13.37 5.11
CA TYR A 227 17.82 -14.55 5.48
C TYR A 227 19.30 -14.22 5.72
N ILE A 228 19.94 -13.45 4.82
CA ILE A 228 21.34 -13.06 4.97
C ILE A 228 21.55 -12.18 6.23
N ARG A 229 20.57 -11.35 6.60
CA ARG A 229 20.57 -10.52 7.82
C ARG A 229 20.26 -11.30 9.11
N GLY A 230 19.90 -12.58 9.01
CA GLY A 230 19.56 -13.41 10.17
C GLY A 230 18.17 -13.14 10.76
N GLU A 231 17.29 -12.50 10.00
CA GLU A 231 15.92 -12.16 10.42
C GLU A 231 14.95 -13.36 10.28
N ILE A 232 15.31 -14.35 9.46
CA ILE A 232 14.53 -15.58 9.29
C ILE A 232 15.05 -16.66 10.24
N LYS A 233 14.22 -17.06 11.21
CA LYS A 233 14.51 -18.14 12.16
C LYS A 233 13.93 -19.47 11.69
N GLY A 234 14.71 -20.55 11.79
CA GLY A 234 14.21 -21.91 11.52
C GLY A 234 13.94 -22.23 10.05
N ALA A 235 14.55 -21.49 9.12
CA ALA A 235 14.44 -21.80 7.69
C ALA A 235 14.91 -23.23 7.40
N ASN A 236 14.14 -23.97 6.60
CA ASN A 236 14.53 -25.32 6.20
C ASN A 236 15.70 -25.24 5.21
N GLN A 237 16.89 -25.66 5.65
CA GLN A 237 18.10 -25.55 4.84
C GLN A 237 18.00 -26.27 3.48
N LYS A 238 17.25 -27.37 3.39
CA LYS A 238 17.03 -28.04 2.09
C LYS A 238 16.27 -27.16 1.11
N ILE A 239 15.29 -26.39 1.58
CA ILE A 239 14.53 -25.45 0.75
C ILE A 239 15.45 -24.30 0.34
N VAL A 240 16.21 -23.76 1.29
CA VAL A 240 17.19 -22.69 1.04
C VAL A 240 18.15 -23.09 -0.09
N ASP A 241 18.80 -24.24 0.06
CA ASP A 241 19.80 -24.72 -0.89
C ASP A 241 19.21 -25.09 -2.27
N THR A 242 17.91 -25.36 -2.35
CA THR A 242 17.24 -25.78 -3.60
C THR A 242 16.71 -24.59 -4.41
N TYR A 243 16.17 -23.56 -3.74
CA TYR A 243 15.41 -22.49 -4.40
C TYR A 243 16.09 -21.13 -4.39
N PHE A 244 17.15 -20.95 -3.57
CA PHE A 244 17.80 -19.66 -3.37
C PHE A 244 19.31 -19.75 -3.64
N ASP A 245 19.67 -19.99 -4.91
CA ASP A 245 21.05 -20.14 -5.35
C ASP A 245 21.85 -18.82 -5.39
N SER A 246 21.17 -17.67 -5.27
CA SER A 246 21.79 -16.36 -5.09
C SER A 246 22.50 -16.19 -3.74
N ILE A 247 22.03 -16.86 -2.67
CA ILE A 247 22.59 -16.70 -1.31
C ILE A 247 24.10 -16.95 -1.24
N PRO A 248 24.64 -18.09 -1.72
CA PRO A 248 26.09 -18.32 -1.67
C PRO A 248 26.87 -17.29 -2.50
N VAL A 249 26.34 -16.86 -3.65
CA VAL A 249 26.97 -15.85 -4.52
C VAL A 249 27.07 -14.51 -3.81
N LEU A 250 25.97 -14.06 -3.20
CA LEU A 250 25.91 -12.79 -2.47
C LEU A 250 26.77 -12.81 -1.20
N LYS A 251 26.78 -13.92 -0.45
CA LYS A 251 27.63 -14.06 0.75
C LYS A 251 29.13 -14.07 0.42
N ALA A 252 29.51 -14.60 -0.74
CA ALA A 252 30.91 -14.65 -1.17
C ALA A 252 31.44 -13.28 -1.64
N ASN A 253 30.57 -12.35 -2.02
CA ASN A 253 30.95 -11.05 -2.59
C ASN A 253 30.25 -9.88 -1.86
N PRO A 254 30.90 -9.25 -0.87
CA PRO A 254 30.32 -8.15 -0.10
C PRO A 254 29.92 -6.93 -0.94
N GLU A 255 30.64 -6.62 -2.02
CA GLU A 255 30.31 -5.50 -2.91
C GLU A 255 29.02 -5.79 -3.69
N LEU A 256 28.86 -7.03 -4.16
CA LEU A 256 27.63 -7.46 -4.84
C LEU A 256 26.44 -7.46 -3.88
N LEU A 257 26.63 -7.92 -2.64
CA LEU A 257 25.60 -7.88 -1.61
C LEU A 257 25.12 -6.46 -1.32
N GLN A 258 26.02 -5.47 -1.29
CA GLN A 258 25.63 -4.06 -1.12
C GLN A 258 24.75 -3.57 -2.29
N LYS A 259 25.09 -3.94 -3.53
CA LYS A 259 24.29 -3.60 -4.72
C LYS A 259 22.91 -4.25 -4.68
N PHE A 260 22.85 -5.52 -4.27
CA PHE A 260 21.61 -6.24 -4.06
C PHE A 260 20.75 -5.56 -2.99
N ASN A 261 21.31 -5.28 -1.81
CA ASN A 261 20.60 -4.60 -0.72
C ASN A 261 20.05 -3.25 -1.16
N PHE A 262 20.82 -2.48 -1.93
CA PHE A 262 20.36 -1.23 -2.50
C PHE A 262 19.10 -1.42 -3.36
N LEU A 263 19.09 -2.40 -4.26
CA LEU A 263 17.92 -2.68 -5.11
C LEU A 263 16.69 -3.09 -4.28
N VAL A 264 16.88 -3.94 -3.27
CA VAL A 264 15.80 -4.37 -2.37
C VAL A 264 15.22 -3.20 -1.59
N GLU A 265 16.07 -2.31 -1.06
CA GLU A 265 15.65 -1.13 -0.29
C GLU A 265 14.98 -0.05 -1.16
N HIS A 266 15.29 -0.02 -2.47
CA HIS A 266 14.62 0.85 -3.44
C HIS A 266 13.34 0.25 -4.01
N ALA A 267 13.09 -1.04 -3.80
CA ALA A 267 11.84 -1.67 -4.23
C ALA A 267 10.65 -1.18 -3.39
N ARG A 268 9.45 -1.27 -3.97
CA ARG A 268 8.18 -0.96 -3.30
C ARG A 268 7.30 -2.22 -3.27
N PRO A 269 6.40 -2.35 -2.29
CA PRO A 269 5.52 -3.52 -2.20
C PRO A 269 4.52 -3.57 -3.37
N PHE A 270 4.21 -2.41 -3.96
CA PHE A 270 3.37 -2.26 -5.14
C PHE A 270 3.63 -0.91 -5.80
N TYR A 271 3.11 -0.75 -7.02
CA TYR A 271 2.92 0.57 -7.64
C TYR A 271 1.48 0.73 -8.10
N GLU A 272 0.92 1.94 -7.99
CA GLU A 272 -0.45 2.24 -8.40
C GLU A 272 -0.49 3.41 -9.37
N LEU A 273 -1.10 3.17 -10.55
CA LEU A 273 -1.64 4.24 -11.37
C LEU A 273 -3.11 4.43 -10.99
N LYS A 274 -3.39 5.51 -10.26
CA LYS A 274 -4.70 5.76 -9.64
C LYS A 274 -5.85 5.58 -10.62
N GLY A 275 -6.80 4.71 -10.26
CA GLY A 275 -8.00 4.44 -11.05
C GLY A 275 -7.78 3.61 -12.31
N CYS A 276 -6.55 3.16 -12.59
CA CYS A 276 -6.22 2.35 -13.75
C CYS A 276 -5.75 0.95 -13.35
N PHE A 277 -4.60 0.84 -12.66
CA PHE A 277 -4.04 -0.45 -12.27
C PHE A 277 -3.19 -0.37 -11.01
N ILE A 278 -3.00 -1.53 -10.37
CA ILE A 278 -2.03 -1.75 -9.30
C ILE A 278 -1.12 -2.90 -9.72
N ALA A 279 0.18 -2.68 -9.69
CA ALA A 279 1.21 -3.67 -9.98
C ALA A 279 1.73 -4.27 -8.66
N THR A 280 1.59 -5.57 -8.49
CA THR A 280 2.12 -6.35 -7.36
C THR A 280 2.87 -7.56 -7.88
N HIS A 281 3.79 -8.09 -7.07
CA HIS A 281 4.52 -9.32 -7.40
C HIS A 281 3.57 -10.52 -7.46
N ALA A 282 2.83 -10.76 -6.37
CA ALA A 282 1.83 -11.81 -6.30
C ALA A 282 0.40 -11.23 -6.30
N PRO A 283 -0.61 -11.99 -6.79
CA PRO A 283 -2.00 -11.59 -6.65
C PRO A 283 -2.35 -11.41 -5.17
N CYS A 284 -2.75 -10.19 -4.82
CA CYS A 284 -3.06 -9.84 -3.44
C CYS A 284 -4.57 -9.64 -3.27
N LYS A 285 -5.12 -10.08 -2.13
CA LYS A 285 -6.52 -9.80 -1.80
C LYS A 285 -6.69 -8.28 -1.67
N ASN A 286 -7.78 -7.76 -2.22
CA ASN A 286 -8.09 -6.32 -2.20
C ASN A 286 -7.92 -5.66 -0.83
N LYS A 287 -8.20 -6.38 0.26
CA LYS A 287 -8.06 -5.88 1.64
C LYS A 287 -6.64 -5.51 2.07
N TYR A 288 -5.62 -5.91 1.31
CA TYR A 288 -4.21 -5.65 1.60
C TYR A 288 -3.59 -4.55 0.72
N LEU A 289 -4.16 -4.28 -0.46
CA LEU A 289 -3.64 -3.29 -1.40
C LEU A 289 -3.75 -1.87 -0.84
N GLY A 290 -2.68 -1.08 -0.95
CA GLY A 290 -2.64 0.30 -0.44
C GLY A 290 -2.31 0.44 1.04
N LYS A 291 -2.13 -0.66 1.78
CA LYS A 291 -1.79 -0.66 3.21
C LYS A 291 -0.30 -0.93 3.41
N LEU A 292 0.35 -0.10 4.22
CA LEU A 292 1.81 -0.11 4.43
C LEU A 292 2.24 -0.41 5.87
N ASP A 293 1.34 -0.88 6.71
CA ASP A 293 1.76 -1.51 7.97
C ASP A 293 2.48 -2.84 7.70
N GLU A 294 3.31 -3.29 8.66
CA GLU A 294 4.16 -4.48 8.51
C GLU A 294 3.36 -5.74 8.12
N ASN A 295 2.14 -5.90 8.63
CA ASN A 295 1.31 -7.08 8.41
C ASN A 295 0.73 -7.12 6.99
N HIS A 296 0.45 -5.97 6.40
CA HIS A 296 -0.12 -5.86 5.04
C HIS A 296 0.98 -5.74 3.99
N TYR A 297 2.08 -5.05 4.31
CA TYR A 297 3.29 -4.96 3.48
C TYR A 297 3.79 -6.34 3.06
N VAL A 298 3.93 -7.27 4.02
CA VAL A 298 4.36 -8.66 3.77
C VAL A 298 3.40 -9.39 2.85
N LYS A 299 2.08 -9.14 2.95
CA LYS A 299 1.07 -9.84 2.16
C LYS A 299 0.92 -9.29 0.74
N CYS A 300 1.28 -8.03 0.50
CA CYS A 300 1.34 -7.46 -0.84
C CYS A 300 2.60 -7.87 -1.59
N ALA A 301 3.75 -7.90 -0.91
CA ALA A 301 5.04 -8.18 -1.53
C ALA A 301 5.38 -9.68 -1.64
N ILE A 302 4.92 -10.53 -0.71
CA ILE A 302 5.51 -11.88 -0.50
C ILE A 302 4.44 -12.99 -0.50
N SER A 303 3.30 -12.78 -1.14
CA SER A 303 2.23 -13.79 -1.12
C SER A 303 2.64 -15.04 -1.94
N ILE A 304 3.06 -16.10 -1.25
CA ILE A 304 3.19 -17.47 -1.76
C ILE A 304 1.96 -18.27 -1.31
#